data_AF-A0A836WMI8-F1
#
_entry.id   AF-A0A836WMI8-F1
#
_cell.length_a   1.000
_cell.length_b   1.000
_cell.length_c   1.000
_cell.angle_alpha   90.00
_cell.angle_beta   90.00
_cell.angle_gamma   90.00
#
_symmetry.space_group_name_H-M   'P 1'
#
loop_
_entity.id
_entity.type
_entity.pdbx_description
1 polymer ?
#
loop_
_entity_poly.entity_id
_entity_poly.type
_entity_poly.pdbx_seq_one_letter_code
_entity_poly.pdbx_strand_id
1 'polypeptide(L)'
;MDENIYRLISLTGFFLVAFIAWATGSRQKINVKTIMGSVVLAWVLGVLTFWVSWSRSALQWGNDVLVAILTASQKGALFLFGPLALGPGQTMPDGSASIGFILAFQVFPSVIFFSAAISGLYYLGIMQAVVRFFARIFYRLLALSGAESLSAAAN
;
A
#
# COMPACT_ATOMS: atom_id res chain seq x y z
N MET A 1 21.25 -0.60 24.68
CA MET A 1 19.85 -0.28 25.00
C MET A 1 19.08 -1.58 24.92
N ASP A 2 18.52 -2.02 26.03
CA ASP A 2 18.00 -3.38 26.18
C ASP A 2 16.78 -3.59 25.27
N GLU A 3 16.73 -4.72 24.56
CA GLU A 3 15.63 -5.11 23.68
C GLU A 3 14.25 -5.02 24.38
N ASN A 4 14.24 -5.26 25.70
CA ASN A 4 13.07 -5.12 26.56
C ASN A 4 12.53 -3.67 26.61
N ILE A 5 13.41 -2.67 26.57
CA ILE A 5 13.02 -1.25 26.57
C ILE A 5 12.26 -0.92 25.28
N TYR A 6 12.74 -1.38 24.12
CA TYR A 6 12.05 -1.15 22.84
C TYR A 6 10.69 -1.84 22.79
N ARG A 7 10.58 -3.08 23.29
CA ARG A 7 9.30 -3.80 23.40
C ARG A 7 8.30 -3.05 24.29
N LEU A 8 8.76 -2.50 25.42
CA LEU A 8 7.94 -1.69 26.32
C LEU A 8 7.50 -0.36 25.67
N ILE A 9 8.39 0.31 24.94
CA ILE A 9 8.05 1.53 24.19
C ILE A 9 6.96 1.23 23.14
N SER A 10 7.11 0.16 22.35
CA SER A 10 6.12 -0.22 21.35
C SER A 10 4.76 -0.57 21.98
N LEU A 11 4.77 -1.32 23.09
CA LEU A 11 3.54 -1.68 23.81
C LEU A 11 2.84 -0.43 24.35
N THR A 12 3.60 0.48 24.98
CA THR A 12 3.08 1.74 25.52
C THR A 12 2.53 2.63 24.42
N GLY A 13 3.22 2.71 23.27
CA GLY A 13 2.78 3.46 22.10
C GLY A 13 1.43 2.98 21.56
N PHE A 14 1.22 1.66 21.49
CA PHE A 14 -0.06 1.09 21.06
C PHE A 14 -1.22 1.54 21.97
N PHE A 15 -1.05 1.40 23.29
CA PHE A 15 -2.07 1.83 24.25
C PHE A 15 -2.26 3.34 24.29
N LEU A 16 -1.19 4.12 24.08
CA LEU A 16 -1.27 5.58 24.01
C LEU A 16 -2.12 6.04 22.82
N VAL A 17 -1.89 5.48 21.62
CA VAL A 17 -2.71 5.79 20.43
C VAL A 17 -4.17 5.37 20.64
N ALA A 18 -4.41 4.20 21.22
CA ALA A 18 -5.76 3.75 21.57
C ALA A 18 -6.44 4.67 22.59
N PHE A 19 -5.69 5.16 23.60
CA PHE A 19 -6.18 6.11 24.59
C PHE A 19 -6.54 7.45 23.96
N ILE A 20 -5.69 7.99 23.08
CA ILE A 20 -5.97 9.23 22.35
C ILE A 20 -7.25 9.06 21.53
N ALA A 21 -7.36 7.97 20.76
CA ALA A 21 -8.55 7.70 19.95
C ALA A 21 -9.83 7.60 20.80
N TRP A 22 -9.75 6.98 21.97
CA TRP A 22 -10.87 6.92 22.94
C TRP A 22 -11.19 8.29 23.55
N ALA A 23 -10.17 9.09 23.89
CA ALA A 23 -10.32 10.40 24.51
C ALA A 23 -10.92 11.44 23.54
N THR A 24 -10.57 11.38 22.25
CA THR A 24 -11.10 12.27 21.20
C THR A 24 -12.40 11.75 20.57
N GLY A 25 -12.72 10.46 20.77
CA GLY A 25 -13.88 9.81 20.18
C GLY A 25 -15.20 10.19 20.87
N SER A 26 -16.32 9.96 20.18
CA SER A 26 -17.64 10.07 20.80
C SER A 26 -17.82 8.98 21.85
N ARG A 27 -18.31 9.36 23.04
CA ARG A 27 -18.50 8.43 24.18
C ARG A 27 -19.73 7.51 24.03
N GLN A 28 -20.32 7.46 22.84
CA GLN A 28 -21.48 6.60 22.56
C GLN A 28 -21.03 5.17 22.23
N LYS A 29 -21.98 4.23 22.19
CA LYS A 29 -21.78 2.77 22.10
C LYS A 29 -20.64 2.39 21.15
N ILE A 30 -19.52 1.99 21.74
CA ILE A 30 -18.34 1.51 21.01
C ILE A 30 -18.60 0.09 20.53
N ASN A 31 -18.42 -0.17 19.23
CA ASN A 31 -18.55 -1.51 18.68
C ASN A 31 -17.28 -2.34 18.97
N VAL A 32 -17.30 -3.06 20.09
CA VAL A 32 -16.18 -3.91 20.54
C VAL A 32 -15.81 -4.98 19.52
N LYS A 33 -16.78 -5.48 18.72
CA LYS A 33 -16.50 -6.47 17.67
C LYS A 33 -15.58 -5.90 16.59
N THR A 34 -15.80 -4.65 16.19
CA THR A 34 -14.95 -3.97 15.21
C THR A 34 -13.55 -3.74 15.75
N ILE A 35 -13.41 -3.28 16.99
CA ILE A 35 -12.09 -3.08 17.62
C ILE A 35 -11.33 -4.40 17.71
N MET A 36 -11.95 -5.44 18.26
CA MET A 36 -11.32 -6.76 18.38
C MET A 36 -10.98 -7.35 17.02
N GLY A 37 -11.87 -7.20 16.04
CA GLY A 37 -11.62 -7.64 14.66
C GLY A 37 -10.41 -6.94 14.04
N SER A 38 -10.30 -5.62 14.21
CA SER A 38 -9.17 -4.83 13.69
C SER A 38 -7.86 -5.20 14.36
N VAL A 39 -7.87 -5.42 15.68
CA VAL A 39 -6.70 -5.89 16.42
C VAL A 39 -6.28 -7.26 15.92
N VAL A 40 -7.20 -8.23 15.85
CA VAL A 40 -6.90 -9.58 15.35
C VAL A 40 -6.35 -9.53 13.92
N LEU A 41 -6.94 -8.73 13.03
CA LEU A 41 -6.47 -8.58 11.66
C LEU A 41 -5.04 -8.02 11.62
N ALA A 42 -4.74 -6.98 12.39
CA ALA A 42 -3.40 -6.39 12.47
C ALA A 42 -2.37 -7.40 13.01
N TRP A 43 -2.71 -8.17 14.05
CA TRP A 43 -1.84 -9.21 14.60
C TRP A 43 -1.60 -10.35 13.59
N VAL A 44 -2.64 -10.80 12.89
CA VAL A 44 -2.52 -11.82 11.84
C VAL A 44 -1.60 -11.34 10.72
N LEU A 45 -1.75 -10.10 10.26
CA LEU A 45 -0.88 -9.53 9.23
C LEU A 45 0.57 -9.38 9.73
N GLY A 46 0.77 -8.97 10.98
CA GLY A 46 2.09 -8.89 11.60
C GLY A 46 2.77 -10.27 11.69
N VAL A 47 2.08 -11.28 12.20
CA VAL A 47 2.57 -12.66 12.29
C VAL A 47 2.89 -13.22 10.90
N LEU A 48 1.97 -13.04 9.95
CA LEU A 48 2.16 -13.49 8.58
C LEU A 48 3.38 -12.82 7.96
N THR A 49 3.60 -11.54 8.22
CA THR A 49 4.74 -10.79 7.66
C THR A 49 6.07 -11.18 8.30
N PHE A 50 6.14 -11.22 9.63
CA PHE A 50 7.42 -11.31 10.35
C PHE A 50 7.81 -12.71 10.81
N TRP A 51 6.84 -13.62 11.00
CA TRP A 51 7.11 -14.92 11.63
C TRP A 51 7.06 -16.10 10.65
N VAL A 52 6.24 -16.00 9.60
CA VAL A 52 6.07 -17.06 8.61
C VAL A 52 7.22 -17.06 7.62
N SER A 53 7.87 -18.21 7.39
CA SER A 53 9.08 -18.31 6.57
C SER A 53 8.86 -18.01 5.08
N TRP A 54 7.70 -18.36 4.51
CA TRP A 54 7.39 -18.12 3.09
C TRP A 54 6.97 -16.68 2.79
N SER A 55 6.61 -15.89 3.79
CA SER A 55 6.04 -14.55 3.60
C SER A 55 7.01 -13.60 2.90
N ARG A 56 8.30 -13.68 3.23
CA ARG A 56 9.35 -12.90 2.57
C ARG A 56 9.37 -13.15 1.06
N SER A 57 9.23 -14.41 0.65
CA SER A 57 9.22 -14.77 -0.77
C SER A 57 7.96 -14.25 -1.47
N ALA A 58 6.79 -14.34 -0.82
CA ALA A 58 5.55 -13.80 -1.37
C ALA A 58 5.56 -12.26 -1.47
N LEU A 59 6.09 -11.58 -0.46
CA LEU A 59 6.24 -10.12 -0.47
C LEU A 59 7.25 -9.66 -1.53
N GLN A 60 8.36 -10.40 -1.68
CA GLN A 60 9.34 -10.13 -2.73
C GLN A 60 8.72 -10.32 -4.12
N TRP A 61 7.98 -11.40 -4.33
CA TRP A 61 7.26 -11.61 -5.59
C TRP A 61 6.30 -10.44 -5.90
N GLY A 62 5.52 -9.98 -4.91
CA GLY A 62 4.66 -8.82 -5.08
C GLY A 62 5.43 -7.53 -5.39
N ASN A 63 6.59 -7.33 -4.74
CA ASN A 63 7.48 -6.22 -5.03
C ASN A 63 8.02 -6.27 -6.45
N ASP A 64 8.46 -7.44 -6.92
CA ASP A 64 8.99 -7.65 -8.27
C ASP A 64 7.93 -7.33 -9.34
N VAL A 65 6.67 -7.69 -9.10
CA VAL A 65 5.56 -7.29 -9.99
C VAL A 65 5.40 -5.77 -10.04
N LEU A 66 5.41 -5.09 -8.90
CA LEU A 66 5.32 -3.62 -8.84
C LEU A 66 6.50 -2.95 -9.55
N VAL A 67 7.72 -3.46 -9.34
CA VAL A 67 8.94 -2.97 -10.01
C VAL A 67 8.87 -3.20 -11.52
N ALA A 68 8.33 -4.32 -11.98
CA ALA A 68 8.14 -4.57 -13.40
C ALA A 68 7.17 -3.55 -14.03
N ILE A 69 6.07 -3.22 -13.35
CA ILE A 69 5.11 -2.21 -13.79
C ILE A 69 5.74 -0.82 -13.79
N LEU A 70 6.50 -0.46 -12.76
CA LEU A 70 7.25 0.80 -12.68
C LEU A 70 8.26 0.91 -13.83
N THR A 71 8.99 -0.17 -14.12
CA THR A 71 9.97 -0.22 -15.21
C THR A 71 9.28 -0.07 -16.57
N ALA A 72 8.12 -0.69 -16.77
CA ALA A 72 7.32 -0.51 -17.99
C ALA A 72 6.87 0.95 -18.15
N SER A 73 6.42 1.58 -17.07
CA SER A 73 6.08 3.00 -17.08
C SER A 73 7.28 3.88 -17.40
N GLN A 74 8.46 3.59 -16.85
CA GLN A 74 9.67 4.35 -17.11
C GLN A 74 10.09 4.27 -18.58
N LYS A 75 9.97 3.09 -19.21
CA LYS A 75 10.19 2.93 -20.65
C LYS A 75 9.24 3.81 -21.49
N GLY A 76 7.98 3.91 -21.09
CA GLY A 76 7.01 4.82 -21.73
C GLY A 76 7.37 6.30 -21.57
N ALA A 77 7.82 6.70 -20.38
CA ALA A 77 8.29 8.07 -20.13
C ALA A 77 9.54 8.41 -20.95
N LEU A 78 10.50 7.49 -21.05
CA LEU A 78 11.70 7.64 -21.89
C LEU A 78 11.34 7.74 -23.38
N PHE A 79 10.38 6.95 -23.85
CA PHE A 79 9.89 7.04 -25.23
C PHE A 79 9.28 8.42 -25.54
N LEU A 80 8.53 9.00 -24.60
CA LEU A 80 7.84 10.27 -24.82
C LEU A 80 8.75 11.50 -24.62
N PHE A 81 9.61 11.48 -23.60
CA PHE A 81 10.36 12.65 -23.14
C PHE A 81 11.88 12.55 -23.30
N GLY A 82 12.40 11.38 -23.69
CA GLY A 82 13.83 11.17 -23.92
C GLY A 82 14.68 11.60 -22.72
N PRO A 83 15.65 12.52 -22.88
CA PRO A 83 16.64 12.82 -21.83
C PRO A 83 16.04 13.44 -20.57
N LEU A 84 14.85 14.03 -20.67
CA LEU A 84 14.17 14.69 -19.55
C LEU A 84 13.64 13.67 -18.53
N ALA A 85 13.36 12.44 -18.97
CA ALA A 85 12.91 11.34 -18.11
C ALA A 85 14.09 10.53 -17.50
N LEU A 86 15.35 10.93 -17.76
CA LEU A 86 16.52 10.28 -17.16
C LEU A 86 16.82 10.83 -15.77
N GLY A 87 16.94 9.95 -14.78
CA GLY A 87 17.42 10.30 -13.44
C GLY A 87 18.89 10.73 -13.44
N PRO A 88 19.34 11.47 -12.40
CA PRO A 88 20.73 11.92 -12.29
C PRO A 88 21.73 10.78 -12.46
N GLY A 89 22.77 11.01 -13.28
CA GLY A 89 23.83 10.01 -13.53
C GLY A 89 23.45 8.89 -14.50
N GLN A 90 22.27 8.94 -15.13
CA GLN A 90 21.88 8.03 -16.22
C GLN A 90 22.21 8.65 -17.58
N THR A 91 22.57 7.79 -18.53
CA THR A 91 22.85 8.16 -19.93
C THR A 91 22.03 7.29 -20.86
N MET A 92 21.49 7.88 -21.93
CA MET A 92 20.81 7.11 -22.95
C MET A 92 21.80 6.40 -23.89
N PRO A 93 21.32 5.38 -24.64
CA PRO A 93 22.13 4.69 -25.65
C PRO A 93 22.67 5.60 -26.77
N ASP A 94 22.06 6.77 -26.98
CA ASP A 94 22.47 7.77 -27.96
C ASP A 94 23.55 8.75 -27.47
N GLY A 95 24.00 8.61 -26.21
CA GLY A 95 25.01 9.46 -25.58
C GLY A 95 24.47 10.71 -24.90
N SER A 96 23.15 10.96 -24.92
CA SER A 96 22.56 12.07 -24.18
C SER A 96 22.55 11.80 -22.67
N ALA A 97 23.07 12.77 -21.90
CA ALA A 97 23.18 12.68 -20.45
C ALA A 97 21.93 13.24 -19.76
N SER A 98 21.62 12.70 -18.58
CA SER A 98 20.62 13.30 -17.69
C SER A 98 21.00 14.74 -17.34
N ILE A 99 20.02 15.64 -17.48
CA ILE A 99 20.09 17.03 -17.03
C ILE A 99 19.74 17.20 -15.55
N GLY A 100 19.52 16.10 -14.82
CA GLY A 100 19.17 16.08 -13.40
C GLY A 100 17.82 15.41 -13.12
N PHE A 101 17.37 15.53 -11.87
CA PHE A 101 16.06 15.01 -11.47
C PHE A 101 14.97 16.02 -11.81
N ILE A 102 14.11 15.69 -12.77
CA ILE A 102 12.95 16.50 -13.12
C ILE A 102 11.69 15.73 -12.76
N LEU A 103 11.09 16.12 -11.64
CA LEU A 103 9.90 15.47 -11.08
C LEU A 103 8.78 15.29 -12.12
N ALA A 104 8.54 16.33 -12.93
CA ALA A 104 7.47 16.34 -13.93
C ALA A 104 7.60 15.23 -14.98
N PHE A 105 8.82 14.82 -15.34
CA PHE A 105 9.06 13.83 -16.39
C PHE A 105 9.49 12.46 -15.85
N GLN A 106 9.84 12.38 -14.56
CA GLN A 106 10.30 11.13 -13.94
C GLN A 106 9.25 10.50 -13.02
N VAL A 107 8.38 11.30 -12.39
CA VAL A 107 7.42 10.81 -11.39
C VAL A 107 5.97 10.89 -11.90
N PHE A 108 5.56 12.01 -12.50
CA PHE A 108 4.17 12.15 -12.94
C PHE A 108 3.74 11.17 -14.04
N PRO A 109 4.59 10.77 -15.01
CA PRO A 109 4.20 9.79 -16.01
C PRO A 109 3.83 8.42 -15.41
N SER A 110 4.44 8.02 -14.29
CA SER A 110 4.05 6.78 -13.62
C SER A 110 2.66 6.86 -13.02
N VAL A 111 2.27 8.00 -12.46
CA VAL A 111 0.90 8.20 -11.95
C VAL A 111 -0.13 8.05 -13.08
N ILE A 112 0.13 8.65 -14.25
CA ILE A 112 -0.74 8.53 -15.43
C ILE A 112 -0.83 7.06 -15.88
N PHE A 113 0.32 6.39 -15.99
CA PHE A 113 0.40 5.00 -16.41
C PHE A 113 -0.37 4.07 -15.46
N PHE A 114 -0.15 4.19 -14.14
CA PHE A 114 -0.88 3.43 -13.13
C PHE A 114 -2.38 3.73 -13.18
N SER A 115 -2.78 5.00 -13.34
CA SER A 115 -4.20 5.36 -13.43
C SER A 115 -4.87 4.69 -14.63
N ALA A 116 -4.21 4.70 -15.79
CA ALA A 116 -4.70 4.01 -16.99
C ALA A 116 -4.75 2.49 -16.81
N ALA A 117 -3.71 1.89 -16.21
CA ALA A 117 -3.63 0.45 -15.95
C ALA A 117 -4.74 -0.01 -15.00
N ILE A 118 -4.91 0.67 -13.86
CA ILE A 118 -5.97 0.39 -12.90
C ILE A 118 -7.35 0.60 -13.54
N SER A 119 -7.55 1.67 -14.31
CA SER A 119 -8.80 1.88 -15.07
C SER A 119 -9.08 0.71 -16.03
N GLY A 120 -8.05 0.17 -16.69
CA GLY A 120 -8.18 -1.04 -17.51
C GLY A 120 -8.60 -2.26 -16.69
N LEU A 121 -8.02 -2.47 -15.50
CA LEU A 121 -8.41 -3.56 -14.60
C LEU A 121 -9.84 -3.42 -14.07
N TYR A 122 -10.33 -2.19 -13.87
CA TYR A 122 -11.73 -1.93 -13.58
C TYR A 122 -12.62 -2.25 -14.78
N TYR A 123 -12.24 -1.86 -15.99
CA TYR A 123 -13.01 -2.20 -17.19
C TYR A 123 -13.12 -3.73 -17.39
N LEU A 124 -12.04 -4.47 -17.10
CA LEU A 124 -11.99 -5.93 -17.21
C LEU A 124 -12.70 -6.67 -16.07
N GLY A 125 -13.17 -5.99 -15.02
CA GLY A 125 -13.85 -6.64 -13.90
C GLY A 125 -12.92 -7.20 -12.81
N ILE A 126 -11.59 -7.10 -12.98
CA ILE A 126 -10.60 -7.70 -12.07
C ILE A 126 -10.59 -6.95 -10.73
N MET A 127 -10.56 -5.62 -10.76
CA MET A 127 -10.57 -4.81 -9.54
C MET A 127 -11.84 -5.04 -8.73
N GLN A 128 -12.99 -5.19 -9.39
CA GLN A 128 -14.25 -5.48 -8.73
C GLN A 128 -14.23 -6.83 -8.02
N ALA A 129 -13.59 -7.85 -8.62
CA ALA A 129 -13.44 -9.16 -7.97
C ALA A 129 -12.57 -9.05 -6.71
N VAL A 130 -11.44 -8.36 -6.80
CA VAL A 130 -10.51 -8.14 -5.68
C VAL A 130 -11.18 -7.34 -4.54
N VAL A 131 -11.79 -6.21 -4.87
CA VAL A 131 -12.48 -5.35 -3.89
C VAL A 131 -13.61 -6.10 -3.19
N ARG A 132 -14.43 -6.87 -3.93
CA ARG A 132 -15.50 -7.69 -3.33
C ARG A 132 -14.95 -8.77 -2.39
N PHE A 133 -13.81 -9.37 -2.73
CA PHE A 133 -13.15 -10.36 -1.88
C PHE A 133 -12.75 -9.75 -0.54
N PHE A 134 -12.03 -8.62 -0.54
CA PHE A 134 -11.62 -7.94 0.68
C PHE A 134 -12.81 -7.35 1.45
N ALA A 135 -13.81 -6.79 0.76
CA ALA A 135 -15.02 -6.28 1.39
C ALA A 135 -15.76 -7.38 2.17
N ARG A 136 -15.79 -8.62 1.66
CA ARG A 136 -16.38 -9.76 2.37
C ARG A 136 -15.57 -10.16 3.61
N ILE A 137 -14.24 -10.07 3.56
CA ILE A 137 -13.38 -10.30 4.72
C ILE A 137 -13.66 -9.25 5.80
N PHE A 138 -13.67 -7.97 5.43
CA PHE A 138 -13.92 -6.87 6.37
C PHE A 138 -15.33 -6.91 6.95
N TYR A 139 -16.35 -7.17 6.13
CA TYR A 139 -17.72 -7.32 6.59
C TYR A 139 -17.85 -8.41 7.68
N ARG A 140 -17.18 -9.56 7.48
CA ARG A 140 -17.24 -10.70 8.41
C ARG A 140 -16.40 -10.49 9.66
N LEU A 141 -15.17 -9.98 9.52
CA LEU A 141 -14.23 -9.86 10.64
C LEU A 141 -14.44 -8.60 11.47
N LEU A 142 -14.81 -7.50 10.84
CA LEU A 142 -14.89 -6.17 11.47
C LEU A 142 -16.33 -5.77 11.81
N ALA A 143 -17.34 -6.55 11.41
CA ALA A 143 -18.76 -6.25 11.58
C ALA A 143 -19.14 -4.84 11.08
N LEU A 144 -18.49 -4.40 10.00
CA LEU A 144 -18.74 -3.12 9.33
C LEU A 144 -19.97 -3.21 8.44
N SER A 145 -20.56 -2.07 8.08
CA SER A 145 -21.60 -2.04 7.06
C SER A 145 -21.05 -2.44 5.68
N GLY A 146 -21.94 -2.84 4.76
CA GLY A 146 -21.52 -3.23 3.41
C GLY A 146 -20.84 -2.08 2.65
N ALA A 147 -21.32 -0.85 2.82
CA ALA A 147 -20.74 0.34 2.20
C ALA A 147 -19.35 0.68 2.80
N GLU A 148 -19.20 0.62 4.12
CA GLU A 148 -17.91 0.84 4.79
C GLU A 148 -16.89 -0.23 4.40
N SER A 149 -17.31 -1.49 4.34
CA SER A 149 -16.44 -2.61 3.95
C SER A 149 -15.97 -2.50 2.51
N LEU A 150 -16.86 -2.06 1.60
CA LEU A 150 -16.52 -1.84 0.20
C LEU A 150 -15.55 -0.66 0.04
N SER A 151 -15.83 0.45 0.73
CA SER A 151 -14.97 1.64 0.74
C SER A 151 -13.58 1.30 1.29
N ALA A 152 -13.50 0.61 2.43
CA ALA A 152 -12.25 0.19 3.04
C ALA A 152 -11.46 -0.81 2.17
N ALA A 153 -12.15 -1.66 1.39
CA ALA A 153 -11.51 -2.61 0.49
C ALA A 153 -11.04 -2.01 -0.84
N ALA A 154 -11.58 -0.85 -1.23
CA ALA A 154 -11.22 -0.15 -2.46
C ALA A 154 -10.13 0.90 -2.28
N ASN A 155 -9.88 1.33 -1.04
CA ASN A 155 -8.81 2.24 -0.65
C ASN A 155 -7.46 1.51 -0.57
#